data_AF-A0AB34CNA2-F1
#
_entry.id   AF-A0AB34CNA2-F1
#
_cell.length_a   1.000
_cell.length_b   1.000
_cell.length_c   1.000
_cell.angle_alpha   90.00
_cell.angle_beta   90.00
_cell.angle_gamma   90.00
#
_symmetry.space_group_name_H-M   'P 1'
#
loop_
_entity.id
_entity.type
_entity.pdbx_description
1 polymer ?
#
loop_
_entity_poly.entity_id
_entity_poly.type
_entity_poly.pdbx_seq_one_letter_code
_entity_poly.pdbx_strand_id
1 'polypeptide(L)' 'MREINQTEIAAVSGAGLTEFLGEVNTALTEVSGLYDTTVASIKESTDLGQTLGLTYKAIGLNFAKSFLNAFSGFLTKLAA' A
#
# COMPACT_ATOMS: atom_id res chain seq x y z
N MET A 1 -38.41 -1.62 -21.29
CA MET A 1 -37.45 -1.87 -20.20
C MET A 1 -36.14 -1.19 -20.59
N ARG A 2 -35.52 -0.42 -19.68
CA ARG A 2 -34.25 0.26 -19.96
C ARG A 2 -33.11 -0.75 -19.75
N GLU A 3 -32.25 -0.94 -20.74
CA GLU A 3 -31.03 -1.74 -20.55
C GLU A 3 -30.15 -1.05 -19.49
N ILE A 4 -29.84 -1.79 -18.42
CA ILE A 4 -28.95 -1.30 -17.36
C ILE A 4 -27.52 -1.45 -17.88
N ASN A 5 -26.77 -0.34 -17.93
CA ASN A 5 -25.40 -0.34 -18.42
C ASN A 5 -24.47 -1.03 -17.38
N GLN A 6 -23.51 -1.85 -17.82
CA GLN A 6 -22.49 -2.43 -16.95
C GLN A 6 -21.74 -1.39 -16.10
N THR A 7 -21.59 -0.16 -16.59
CA THR A 7 -21.04 0.96 -15.81
C THR A 7 -21.94 1.36 -14.64
N GLU A 8 -23.26 1.36 -14.82
CA GLU A 8 -24.21 1.63 -13.73
C GLU A 8 -24.20 0.49 -12.72
N ILE A 9 -24.02 -0.76 -13.15
CA ILE A 9 -23.87 -1.92 -12.26
C ILE A 9 -22.56 -1.84 -11.46
N ALA A 10 -21.44 -1.51 -12.10
CA ALA A 10 -20.14 -1.37 -11.42
C ALA A 10 -20.12 -0.23 -10.38
N ALA A 11 -20.78 0.88 -10.70
CA ALA A 11 -20.91 2.03 -9.80
C ALA A 11 -21.79 1.73 -8.57
N VAL A 12 -22.84 0.90 -8.73
CA VAL A 12 -23.78 0.56 -7.64
C VAL A 12 -23.33 -0.68 -6.84
N SER A 13 -22.51 -1.57 -7.43
CA SER A 13 -22.07 -2.83 -6.81
C SER A 13 -20.77 -2.74 -6.01
N GLY A 14 -20.05 -1.61 -6.03
CA GLY A 14 -18.77 -1.46 -5.32
C GLY A 14 -17.60 -2.25 -5.94
N ALA A 15 -17.77 -2.79 -7.16
CA ALA A 15 -16.75 -3.61 -7.85
C ALA A 15 -15.40 -2.88 -8.01
N GLY A 16 -15.43 -1.59 -8.39
CA GLY A 16 -14.20 -0.78 -8.50
C GLY A 16 -13.52 -0.52 -7.15
N LEU A 17 -14.26 -0.55 -6.05
CA LEU A 17 -13.73 -0.36 -4.70
C LEU A 17 -13.00 -1.61 -4.20
N THR A 18 -13.48 -2.78 -4.59
CA THR A 18 -12.84 -4.08 -4.29
C THR A 18 -11.54 -4.23 -5.08
N GLU A 19 -11.53 -3.88 -6.36
CA GLU A 19 -10.33 -3.90 -7.20
C GLU A 19 -9.27 -2.93 -6.67
N PHE A 20 -9.67 -1.70 -6.35
CA PHE A 20 -8.77 -0.70 -5.77
C PHE A 20 -8.23 -1.09 -4.39
N LEU A 21 -9.04 -1.74 -3.53
CA LEU A 21 -8.55 -2.31 -2.28
C LEU A 21 -7.48 -3.39 -2.52
N GLY A 22 -7.66 -4.22 -3.55
CA GLY A 22 -6.67 -5.20 -3.99
C GLY A 22 -5.34 -4.57 -4.40
N GLU A 23 -5.38 -3.49 -5.18
CA GLU A 23 -4.19 -2.72 -5.56
C GLU A 23 -3.49 -2.10 -4.34
N VAL A 24 -4.25 -1.50 -3.41
CA VAL A 24 -3.69 -0.92 -2.17
C VAL A 24 -3.01 -1.98 -1.31
N ASN A 25 -3.60 -3.18 -1.19
CA ASN A 25 -3.00 -4.28 -0.45
C ASN A 25 -1.73 -4.83 -1.13
N THR A 26 -1.69 -4.83 -2.46
CA THR A 26 -0.50 -5.19 -3.22
C THR A 26 0.63 -4.19 -2.96
N ALA A 27 0.33 -2.88 -3.07
CA ALA A 27 1.29 -1.82 -2.76
C ALA A 27 1.77 -1.89 -1.30
N LEU A 28 0.89 -2.18 -0.34
CA LEU A 28 1.27 -2.37 1.07
C LEU A 28 2.26 -3.52 1.25
N THR A 29 2.07 -4.62 0.51
CA THR A 29 2.97 -5.78 0.54
C THR A 29 4.35 -5.42 -0.02
N GLU A 30 4.39 -4.75 -1.16
CA GLU A 30 5.64 -4.31 -1.79
C GLU A 30 6.43 -3.33 -0.91
N VAL A 31 5.75 -2.30 -0.37
CA VAL A 31 6.37 -1.33 0.53
C VAL A 31 6.88 -1.99 1.81
N SER A 32 6.16 -2.98 2.33
CA SER A 32 6.60 -3.75 3.50
C SER A 32 7.86 -4.56 3.19
N GLY A 33 7.91 -5.25 2.04
CA GLY A 33 9.10 -6.00 1.62
C GLY A 33 10.32 -5.10 1.39
N LEU A 34 10.12 -3.92 0.79
CA LEU A 34 11.17 -2.92 0.63
C LEU A 34 11.65 -2.37 1.97
N TYR A 35 10.75 -2.16 2.94
CA TYR A 35 11.11 -1.74 4.28
C TYR A 35 11.97 -2.78 4.98
N ASP A 36 11.53 -4.04 4.98
CA ASP A 36 12.25 -5.14 5.64
C ASP A 36 13.65 -5.34 5.03
N THR A 37 13.75 -5.29 3.70
CA THR A 37 15.02 -5.34 2.98
C THR A 37 15.93 -4.16 3.35
N THR A 38 15.38 -2.94 3.40
CA THR A 38 16.14 -1.74 3.77
C THR A 38 16.66 -1.83 5.21
N VAL A 39 15.83 -2.32 6.14
CA VAL A 39 16.23 -2.54 7.54
C VAL A 39 17.31 -3.61 7.65
N ALA A 40 17.24 -4.68 6.87
CA ALA A 40 18.31 -5.68 6.81
C ALA A 40 19.63 -5.05 6.30
N SER A 41 19.56 -4.28 5.21
CA SER A 41 20.74 -3.59 4.66
C SER A 41 21.35 -2.57 5.63
N ILE A 42 20.56 -1.91 6.49
CA ILE A 42 21.08 -1.04 7.56
C ILE A 42 21.94 -1.85 8.54
N LYS A 43 21.50 -3.05 8.93
CA LYS A 43 22.21 -3.91 9.89
C LYS A 43 23.53 -4.44 9.32
N GLU A 44 23.58 -4.64 8.00
CA GLU A 44 24.75 -5.17 7.29
C GLU A 44 25.73 -4.07 6.84
N SER A 45 25.28 -2.82 6.75
CA SER A 45 26.08 -1.70 6.30
C SER A 45 27.13 -1.28 7.33
N THR A 46 28.40 -1.23 6.90
CA THR A 46 29.53 -0.73 7.70
C THR A 46 29.91 0.72 7.38
N ASP A 47 29.34 1.31 6.33
CA ASP A 47 29.58 2.69 5.93
C ASP A 47 28.52 3.62 6.56
N LEU A 48 28.98 4.67 7.25
CA LEU A 48 28.09 5.59 7.97
C LEU A 48 27.18 6.39 7.02
N GLY A 49 27.70 6.82 5.86
CA GLY A 49 26.92 7.59 4.89
C GLY A 49 25.79 6.75 4.28
N GLN A 50 26.11 5.51 3.91
CA GLN A 50 25.15 4.52 3.42
C GLN A 50 24.11 4.20 4.49
N THR A 51 24.53 3.98 5.74
CA THR A 51 23.62 3.71 6.87
C THR A 51 22.65 4.87 7.09
N LEU A 52 23.11 6.13 7.03
CA LEU A 52 22.24 7.30 7.15
C LEU A 52 21.23 7.39 5.99
N GLY A 53 21.67 7.17 4.75
CA GLY A 53 20.80 7.17 3.58
C GLY A 53 19.73 6.07 3.65
N LEU A 54 20.13 4.86 4.04
CA LEU A 54 19.20 3.74 4.24
C LEU A 54 18.23 4.00 5.40
N THR A 55 18.69 4.63 6.48
CA THR A 55 17.83 5.00 7.62
C THR A 55 16.74 6.00 7.20
N TYR A 56 17.11 7.03 6.43
CA TYR A 56 16.13 7.97 5.88
C TYR A 56 15.11 7.27 4.98
N LYS A 57 15.56 6.36 4.12
CA LYS A 57 14.69 5.54 3.28
C LYS A 57 13.74 4.67 4.11
N ALA A 58 14.25 4.02 5.16
CA ALA A 58 13.45 3.18 6.06
C ALA A 58 12.36 4.00 6.77
N ILE A 59 12.65 5.25 7.20
CA ILE A 59 11.66 6.15 7.79
C ILE A 59 10.54 6.46 6.77
N GLY A 60 10.90 6.82 5.54
CA GLY A 60 9.93 7.10 4.48
C GLY A 60 9.05 5.88 4.16
N LEU A 61 9.66 4.70 4.05
CA LEU A 61 8.94 3.44 3.81
C LEU A 61 8.01 3.08 4.99
N ASN A 62 8.43 3.32 6.23
CA ASN A 62 7.59 3.09 7.41
C ASN A 62 6.35 4.00 7.42
N PHE A 63 6.52 5.27 7.02
CA PHE A 63 5.41 6.20 6.87
C PHE A 63 4.44 5.74 5.77
N ALA A 64 4.97 5.40 4.59
CA ALA A 64 4.17 4.90 3.47
C ALA A 64 3.40 3.62 3.85
N LYS A 65 4.05 2.67 4.52
CA LYS A 65 3.44 1.45 5.05
C LYS A 65 2.29 1.77 6.00
N SER A 66 2.51 2.68 6.94
CA SER A 66 1.49 3.08 7.92
C SER A 66 0.28 3.74 7.25
N PHE A 67 0.52 4.61 6.27
CA PHE A 67 -0.52 5.26 5.48
C PHE A 67 -1.34 4.23 4.68
N LEU A 68 -0.67 3.37 3.91
CA LEU A 68 -1.32 2.34 3.10
C LEU A 68 -2.13 1.36 3.95
N ASN A 69 -1.64 1.00 5.14
CA ASN A 69 -2.37 0.16 6.07
C ASN A 69 -3.65 0.86 6.59
N ALA A 70 -3.54 2.13 6.99
CA ALA A 70 -4.70 2.91 7.41
C ALA A 70 -5.71 3.09 6.26
N PHE A 71 -5.22 3.32 5.05
CA PHE A 71 -6.04 3.50 3.86
C PHE A 71 -6.74 2.21 3.44
N SER A 72 -6.04 1.07 3.44
CA SER A 72 -6.65 -0.26 3.25
C SER A 72 -7.75 -0.52 4.28
N GLY A 73 -7.50 -0.21 5.55
CA GLY A 73 -8.50 -0.32 6.61
C GLY A 73 -9.72 0.60 6.39
N PHE A 74 -9.52 1.81 5.88
CA PHE A 74 -10.61 2.71 5.49
C PHE A 74 -11.42 2.13 4.32
N LEU A 75 -10.77 1.69 3.25
CA LEU A 75 -11.42 1.11 2.07
C LEU A 75 -12.18 -0.17 2.41
N THR A 76 -11.63 -1.01 3.29
CA THR A 76 -12.31 -2.22 3.78
C THR A 76 -13.62 -1.86 4.50
N LYS A 77 -13.64 -0.79 5.30
CA LYS A 77 -14.87 -0.31 5.95
C LYS A 77 -15.86 0.32 4.97
N LEU A 78 -15.38 0.89 3.87
CA LEU A 78 -16.23 1.48 2.83
C LEU A 78 -16.82 0.42 1.89
N ALA A 79 -16.13 -0.71 1.74
CA ALA A 79 -16.59 -1.86 0.94
C ALA A 79 -17.52 -2.83 1.72
N ALA A 80 -17.64 -2.66 3.04
CA ALA A 80 -18.49 -3.47 3.93
C ALA A 80 -19.87 -2.84 4.09
#